data_AF-A0A9W7DI97-F1
#
_entry.id   AF-A0A9W7DI97-F1
#
_cell.length_a   1.000
_cell.length_b   1.000
_cell.length_c   1.000
_cell.angle_alpha   90.00
_cell.angle_beta   90.00
_cell.angle_gamma   90.00
#
_symmetry.space_group_name_H-M   'P 1'
#
loop_
_entity.id
_entity.type
_entity.pdbx_description
1 polymer ?
#
loop_
_entity_poly.entity_id
_entity_poly.type
_entity_poly.pdbx_seq_one_letter_code
_entity_poly.pdbx_strand_id
1 'polypeptide(L)'
;MHKSPGSTSWDSSPYTLQPWIKDAVISSGFANMTPVQASTIPLLSEHKDVVVEAVTGSGKTLAFVIPVLEKVLKVLKEENEGFKKGHFGAVILSPTRELASQINTVFESLLQFYPETEKQIKTQLLVGSLGSAREDLHTFLKEKPQILIGTPGRLLEFLSSSLFFG
;
A
#
# COMPACT_ATOMS: atom_id res chain seq x y z
N MET A 1 -24.97 7.31 -10.05
CA MET A 1 -23.50 7.26 -10.05
C MET A 1 -22.99 7.98 -11.29
N HIS A 2 -22.30 9.11 -11.14
CA HIS A 2 -21.68 9.81 -12.27
C HIS A 2 -20.52 8.96 -12.79
N LYS A 3 -20.60 8.48 -14.04
CA LYS A 3 -19.40 7.99 -14.75
C LYS A 3 -18.52 9.20 -15.05
N SER A 4 -17.35 9.28 -14.42
CA SER A 4 -16.34 10.26 -14.83
C SER A 4 -15.94 9.99 -16.28
N PRO A 5 -15.85 11.03 -17.14
CA PRO A 5 -15.34 10.89 -18.50
C PRO A 5 -13.98 10.16 -18.49
N GLY A 6 -13.83 9.12 -19.31
CA GLY A 6 -12.59 8.33 -19.39
C GLY A 6 -12.44 7.24 -18.32
N SER A 7 -13.48 6.90 -17.56
CA SER A 7 -13.44 5.73 -16.66
C SER A 7 -13.49 4.41 -17.43
N THR A 8 -12.73 3.42 -16.94
CA THR A 8 -12.50 2.14 -17.61
C THR A 8 -12.85 0.97 -16.69
N SER A 9 -13.42 -0.11 -17.22
CA SER A 9 -13.78 -1.27 -16.39
C SER A 9 -12.54 -1.91 -15.78
N TRP A 10 -12.63 -2.35 -14.52
CA TRP A 10 -11.58 -3.15 -13.87
C TRP A 10 -11.25 -4.43 -14.65
N ASP A 11 -12.23 -5.02 -15.34
CA ASP A 11 -12.06 -6.24 -16.15
C ASP A 11 -11.40 -6.00 -17.50
N SER A 12 -11.29 -4.75 -17.94
CA SER A 12 -10.57 -4.40 -19.17
C SER A 12 -9.09 -4.08 -18.94
N SER A 13 -8.64 -4.13 -17.69
CA SER A 13 -7.22 -4.03 -17.37
C SER A 13 -6.47 -5.26 -17.90
N PRO A 14 -5.28 -5.11 -18.52
CA PRO A 14 -4.42 -6.26 -18.86
C PRO A 14 -3.88 -6.97 -17.62
N TYR A 15 -4.03 -6.35 -16.44
CA TYR A 15 -3.64 -6.90 -15.16
C TYR A 15 -4.89 -7.28 -14.34
N THR A 16 -5.05 -8.58 -14.09
CA THR A 16 -6.17 -9.13 -13.31
C THR A 16 -5.89 -8.99 -11.81
N LEU A 17 -6.79 -8.30 -11.11
CA LEU A 17 -6.73 -8.15 -9.65
C LEU A 17 -7.17 -9.42 -8.93
N GLN A 18 -6.68 -9.62 -7.70
CA GLN A 18 -7.28 -10.59 -6.80
C GLN A 18 -8.76 -10.26 -6.55
N PRO A 19 -9.64 -11.27 -6.48
CA PRO A 19 -11.08 -11.04 -6.29
C PRO A 19 -11.41 -10.13 -5.11
N TRP A 20 -10.79 -10.36 -3.95
CA TRP A 20 -11.05 -9.57 -2.74
C TRP A 20 -10.61 -8.10 -2.86
N ILE A 21 -9.54 -7.80 -3.62
CA ILE A 21 -9.11 -6.42 -3.89
C ILE A 21 -10.15 -5.73 -4.77
N LYS A 22 -10.63 -6.42 -5.80
CA LYS A 22 -11.68 -5.92 -6.69
C LYS A 22 -12.96 -5.63 -5.92
N ASP A 23 -13.38 -6.53 -5.05
CA ASP A 23 -14.57 -6.37 -4.21
C ASP A 23 -14.42 -5.18 -3.25
N ALA A 24 -13.24 -5.01 -2.64
CA ALA A 24 -12.94 -3.90 -1.75
C ALA A 24 -13.00 -2.54 -2.43
N VAL A 25 -12.43 -2.41 -3.64
CA VAL A 25 -12.42 -1.12 -4.37
C VAL A 25 -13.81 -0.76 -4.90
N ILE A 26 -14.57 -1.75 -5.36
CA ILE A 26 -15.98 -1.54 -5.79
C ILE A 26 -16.82 -1.12 -4.59
N SER A 27 -16.69 -1.79 -3.45
CA SER A 27 -17.41 -1.47 -2.21
C SER A 27 -17.03 -0.09 -1.66
N SER A 28 -15.80 0.37 -1.92
CA SER A 28 -15.33 1.71 -1.60
C SER A 28 -15.82 2.80 -2.58
N GLY A 29 -16.73 2.45 -3.50
CA GLY A 29 -17.36 3.38 -4.44
C GLY A 29 -16.67 3.51 -5.80
N PHE A 30 -15.62 2.74 -6.07
CA PHE A 30 -14.89 2.75 -7.34
C PHE A 30 -15.39 1.64 -8.27
N ALA A 31 -16.62 1.80 -8.80
CA ALA A 31 -17.20 0.82 -9.73
C ALA A 31 -16.39 0.66 -11.04
N ASN A 32 -15.64 1.69 -11.44
CA ASN A 32 -14.73 1.67 -12.58
C ASN A 32 -13.41 2.36 -12.20
N MET A 33 -12.33 2.03 -12.90
CA MET A 33 -11.05 2.73 -12.78
C MET A 33 -11.17 4.18 -13.23
N THR A 34 -10.50 5.08 -12.52
CA THR A 34 -10.24 6.44 -13.02
C THR A 34 -9.16 6.41 -14.11
N PRO A 35 -9.05 7.45 -14.96
CA PRO A 35 -8.03 7.49 -16.02
C PRO A 35 -6.60 7.27 -15.50
N VAL A 36 -6.26 7.84 -14.33
CA VAL A 36 -4.94 7.65 -13.73
C VAL A 36 -4.72 6.21 -13.29
N GLN A 37 -5.72 5.57 -12.67
CA GLN A 37 -5.64 4.16 -12.25
C GLN A 37 -5.46 3.23 -13.46
N ALA A 38 -6.28 3.42 -14.50
CA ALA A 38 -6.21 2.63 -15.74
C ALA A 38 -4.85 2.76 -16.45
N SER A 39 -4.22 3.93 -16.36
CA SER A 39 -2.93 4.20 -17.00
C SER A 39 -1.73 3.69 -16.19
N THR A 40 -1.82 3.68 -14.85
CA THR A 40 -0.65 3.43 -14.00
C THR A 40 -0.62 2.04 -13.38
N ILE A 41 -1.76 1.44 -13.05
CA ILE A 41 -1.81 0.11 -12.39
C ILE A 41 -1.10 -0.95 -13.25
N PRO A 42 -1.37 -1.08 -14.56
CA PRO A 42 -0.67 -2.05 -15.40
C PRO A 42 0.85 -1.84 -15.40
N LEU A 43 1.31 -0.60 -15.53
CA LEU A 43 2.73 -0.26 -15.57
C LEU A 43 3.43 -0.62 -14.24
N LEU A 44 2.81 -0.31 -13.11
CA LEU A 44 3.34 -0.62 -11.78
C LEU A 44 3.38 -2.14 -11.52
N SER A 45 2.37 -2.88 -11.98
CA SER A 45 2.33 -4.34 -11.93
C SER A 45 3.42 -5.00 -12.79
N GLU A 46 3.86 -4.33 -13.86
CA GLU A 46 5.01 -4.71 -14.69
C GLU A 46 6.37 -4.26 -14.12
N HIS A 47 6.41 -3.76 -12.88
CA HIS A 47 7.63 -3.32 -12.20
C HIS A 47 8.33 -2.11 -12.87
N LYS A 48 7.57 -1.28 -13.58
CA LYS A 48 8.08 -0.04 -14.17
C LYS A 48 8.07 1.09 -13.14
N ASP A 49 9.05 1.98 -13.27
CA ASP A 49 9.04 3.28 -12.60
C ASP A 49 8.04 4.21 -13.29
N VAL A 50 7.12 4.79 -12.51
CA VAL A 50 6.02 5.59 -13.05
C VAL A 50 5.98 6.95 -12.35
N VAL A 51 6.03 8.01 -13.14
CA VAL A 51 5.76 9.38 -12.69
C VAL A 51 4.32 9.74 -13.05
N VAL A 52 3.57 10.24 -12.08
CA VAL A 52 2.15 10.56 -12.24
C VAL A 52 1.91 12.03 -11.96
N GLU A 53 1.46 12.76 -12.98
CA GLU A 53 0.96 14.12 -12.84
C GLU A 53 -0.57 14.13 -12.96
N ALA A 54 -1.25 14.39 -11.85
CA ALA A 54 -2.70 14.51 -11.84
C ALA A 54 -3.17 15.36 -10.65
N VAL A 55 -4.34 15.98 -10.77
CA VAL A 55 -4.94 16.79 -9.70
C VAL A 55 -5.38 15.95 -8.49
N THR A 56 -5.55 16.57 -7.33
CA THR A 56 -6.14 15.92 -6.14
C THR A 56 -7.54 15.38 -6.45
N GLY A 57 -7.93 14.25 -5.85
CA GLY A 57 -9.22 13.60 -6.13
C GLY A 57 -9.27 12.75 -7.40
N SER A 58 -8.19 12.69 -8.20
CA SER A 58 -8.12 11.85 -9.42
C SER A 58 -8.05 10.33 -9.14
N GLY A 59 -7.92 9.90 -7.89
CA GLY A 59 -7.81 8.47 -7.53
C GLY A 59 -6.37 7.93 -7.48
N LYS A 60 -5.36 8.82 -7.43
CA LYS A 60 -3.92 8.45 -7.34
C LYS A 60 -3.59 7.49 -6.20
N THR A 61 -4.25 7.62 -5.05
CA THR A 61 -3.95 6.77 -3.88
C THR A 61 -4.17 5.29 -4.20
N LEU A 62 -5.36 4.92 -4.68
CA LEU A 62 -5.62 3.55 -5.11
C LEU A 62 -4.73 3.12 -6.28
N ALA A 63 -4.32 4.05 -7.13
CA ALA A 63 -3.47 3.79 -8.28
C ALA A 63 -2.09 3.20 -7.91
N PHE A 64 -1.55 3.53 -6.72
CA PHE A 64 -0.32 2.90 -6.20
C PHE A 64 -0.59 1.88 -5.08
N VAL A 65 -1.65 2.03 -4.27
CA VAL A 65 -1.98 1.10 -3.18
C VAL A 65 -2.29 -0.30 -3.72
N ILE A 66 -3.05 -0.39 -4.81
CA ILE A 66 -3.46 -1.68 -5.40
C ILE A 66 -2.22 -2.49 -5.86
N PRO A 67 -1.31 -1.95 -6.70
CA PRO A 67 -0.08 -2.66 -7.06
C PRO A 67 0.81 -3.05 -5.87
N VAL A 68 0.85 -2.23 -4.81
CA VAL A 68 1.61 -2.55 -3.59
C VAL A 68 1.02 -3.78 -2.89
N LEU A 69 -0.30 -3.82 -2.69
CA LEU A 69 -0.98 -4.97 -2.06
C LEU A 69 -0.76 -6.25 -2.86
N GLU A 70 -0.94 -6.18 -4.17
CA GLU A 70 -0.74 -7.32 -5.07
C GLU A 70 0.68 -7.89 -5.01
N LYS A 71 1.70 -7.01 -5.01
CA LYS A 71 3.10 -7.42 -4.89
C LYS A 71 3.40 -8.06 -3.53
N VAL A 72 2.93 -7.45 -2.45
CA VAL A 72 3.10 -7.99 -1.09
C VAL A 72 2.42 -9.35 -0.96
N LEU A 73 1.22 -9.50 -1.50
CA LEU A 73 0.50 -10.77 -1.47
C LEU A 73 1.24 -11.86 -2.25
N LYS A 74 1.79 -11.54 -3.42
CA LYS A 74 2.57 -12.49 -4.21
C LYS A 74 3.72 -13.07 -3.40
N VAL A 75 4.50 -12.22 -2.73
CA VAL A 75 5.61 -12.65 -1.86
C VAL A 75 5.13 -13.47 -0.66
N LEU A 76 3.98 -13.14 -0.07
CA LEU A 76 3.44 -13.89 1.07
C LEU A 76 2.95 -15.30 0.70
N LYS A 77 2.47 -15.47 -0.53
CA LYS A 77 1.99 -16.76 -1.08
C LYS A 77 3.13 -17.67 -1.54
N GLU A 78 4.33 -17.14 -1.81
CA GLU A 78 5.49 -17.95 -2.14
C GLU A 78 5.92 -18.80 -0.93
N GLU A 79 5.77 -20.12 -1.05
CA GLU A 79 5.79 -21.09 0.07
C GLU A 79 7.07 -21.05 0.92
N ASN A 80 8.20 -20.64 0.34
CA ASN A 80 9.52 -20.65 0.98
C ASN A 80 10.14 -19.25 1.21
N GLU A 81 9.48 -18.16 0.79
CA GLU A 81 10.14 -16.84 0.67
C GLU A 81 9.50 -15.68 1.44
N GLY A 82 8.30 -15.87 2.02
CA GLY A 82 7.61 -14.82 2.76
C GLY A 82 8.51 -14.02 3.72
N PHE A 83 8.14 -12.79 4.04
CA PHE A 83 9.04 -11.82 4.68
C PHE A 83 9.76 -12.34 5.93
N LYS A 84 11.09 -12.42 5.84
CA LYS A 84 11.98 -12.73 6.97
C LYS A 84 11.83 -11.66 8.06
N LYS A 85 12.21 -12.00 9.30
CA LYS A 85 12.27 -11.02 10.39
C LYS A 85 13.12 -9.82 9.94
N GLY A 86 12.61 -8.62 10.16
CA GLY A 86 13.29 -7.38 9.77
C GLY A 86 13.12 -6.95 8.32
N HIS A 87 12.39 -7.72 7.49
CA HIS A 87 12.14 -7.38 6.08
C HIS A 87 10.69 -6.89 5.89
N PHE A 88 10.50 -6.01 4.90
CA PHE A 88 9.22 -5.48 4.46
C PHE A 88 9.20 -5.40 2.94
N GLY A 89 8.01 -5.32 2.33
CA GLY A 89 7.82 -5.33 0.88
C GLY A 89 7.67 -3.95 0.25
N ALA A 90 7.20 -2.95 1.00
CA ALA A 90 6.97 -1.62 0.47
C ALA A 90 7.18 -0.51 1.50
N VAL A 91 7.61 0.66 1.02
CA VAL A 91 7.66 1.92 1.76
C VAL A 91 6.89 2.97 0.99
N ILE A 92 6.04 3.71 1.70
CA ILE A 92 5.25 4.81 1.14
C ILE A 92 5.62 6.09 1.88
N LEU A 93 6.19 7.04 1.15
CA LEU A 93 6.61 8.33 1.67
C LEU A 93 5.49 9.36 1.48
N SER A 94 5.13 10.06 2.55
CA SER A 94 4.18 11.15 2.54
C SER A 94 4.78 12.41 3.16
N PRO A 95 4.56 13.62 2.59
CA PRO A 95 5.12 14.86 3.11
C PRO A 95 4.58 15.23 4.50
N THR A 96 3.34 14.84 4.82
CA THR A 96 2.69 15.16 6.09
C THR A 96 2.22 13.90 6.80
N ARG A 97 2.03 14.05 8.11
CA ARG A 97 1.55 12.97 8.99
C ARG A 97 0.10 12.62 8.65
N GLU A 98 -0.71 13.64 8.41
CA GLU A 98 -2.13 13.53 8.11
C GLU A 98 -2.33 12.76 6.82
N LEU A 99 -1.54 13.05 5.78
CA LEU A 99 -1.62 12.32 4.52
C LEU A 99 -1.10 10.88 4.66
N ALA A 100 -0.07 10.65 5.48
CA ALA A 100 0.40 9.29 5.78
C ALA A 100 -0.70 8.47 6.47
N SER A 101 -1.37 9.05 7.48
CA SER A 101 -2.50 8.44 8.17
C SER A 101 -3.66 8.15 7.21
N GLN A 102 -4.00 9.10 6.32
CA GLN A 102 -5.04 8.89 5.31
C GLN A 102 -4.73 7.72 4.38
N ILE A 103 -3.48 7.59 3.93
CA ILE A 103 -3.04 6.45 3.11
C ILE A 103 -3.15 5.14 3.91
N ASN A 104 -2.72 5.13 5.19
CA ASN A 104 -2.86 3.96 6.05
C ASN A 104 -4.32 3.52 6.22
N THR A 105 -5.25 4.46 6.40
CA THR A 105 -6.68 4.16 6.47
C THR A 105 -7.22 3.54 5.17
N VAL A 106 -6.67 3.92 4.00
CA VAL A 106 -7.03 3.25 2.73
C VAL A 106 -6.59 1.79 2.76
N PHE A 107 -5.39 1.47 3.23
CA PHE A 107 -4.96 0.08 3.39
C PHE A 107 -5.87 -0.68 4.36
N GLU A 108 -6.14 -0.12 5.54
CA GLU A 108 -7.02 -0.74 6.55
C GLU A 108 -8.40 -1.04 5.97
N SER A 109 -8.99 -0.09 5.23
CA SER A 109 -10.29 -0.27 4.59
C SER A 109 -10.29 -1.38 3.53
N LEU A 110 -9.23 -1.53 2.74
CA LEU A 110 -9.14 -2.61 1.75
C LEU A 110 -8.92 -3.97 2.43
N LEU A 111 -8.09 -3.99 3.48
CA LEU A 111 -7.74 -5.21 4.22
C LEU A 111 -8.92 -5.80 5.02
N GLN A 112 -10.00 -5.05 5.23
CA GLN A 112 -11.27 -5.60 5.76
C GLN A 112 -11.90 -6.68 4.87
N PHE A 113 -11.56 -6.70 3.57
CA PHE A 113 -12.03 -7.71 2.62
C PHE A 113 -11.04 -8.87 2.47
N TYR A 114 -9.88 -8.79 3.10
CA TYR A 114 -8.84 -9.81 2.97
C TYR A 114 -9.26 -11.11 3.68
N PRO A 115 -9.13 -12.29 3.04
CA PRO A 115 -9.59 -13.54 3.64
C PRO A 115 -8.91 -13.84 4.98
N GLU A 116 -9.69 -14.09 6.02
CA GLU A 116 -9.17 -14.39 7.37
C GLU A 116 -8.36 -15.69 7.43
N THR A 117 -8.55 -16.58 6.46
CA THR A 117 -7.80 -17.84 6.34
C THR A 117 -6.37 -17.67 5.83
N GLU A 118 -6.03 -16.49 5.29
CA GLU A 118 -4.73 -16.19 4.70
C GLU A 118 -3.78 -15.53 5.72
N LYS A 119 -2.47 -15.56 5.44
CA LYS A 119 -1.48 -14.84 6.25
C LYS A 119 -1.80 -13.34 6.24
N GLN A 120 -1.98 -12.74 7.42
CA GLN A 120 -2.33 -11.32 7.54
C GLN A 120 -1.31 -10.41 6.85
N ILE A 121 -1.81 -9.43 6.10
CA ILE A 121 -1.05 -8.29 5.62
C ILE A 121 -1.19 -7.18 6.66
N LYS A 122 -0.06 -6.61 7.11
CA LYS A 122 -0.04 -5.55 8.10
C LYS A 122 0.70 -4.32 7.58
N THR A 123 0.20 -3.16 7.95
CA THR A 123 0.85 -1.87 7.75
C THR A 123 1.44 -1.37 9.06
N GLN A 124 2.45 -0.50 8.99
CA GLN A 124 2.90 0.30 10.13
C GLN A 124 3.08 1.76 9.73
N LEU A 125 2.46 2.64 10.51
CA LEU A 125 2.54 4.09 10.34
C LEU A 125 3.75 4.64 11.12
N LEU A 126 4.66 5.29 10.42
CA LEU A 126 5.91 5.85 10.92
C LEU A 126 5.91 7.37 10.77
N VAL A 127 5.27 8.05 11.71
CA VAL A 127 5.15 9.51 11.72
C VAL A 127 5.58 10.07 13.08
N GLY A 128 6.19 11.26 13.08
CA GLY A 128 6.64 11.91 14.31
C GLY A 128 5.50 12.13 15.32
N SER A 129 5.84 12.14 16.61
CA SER A 129 4.95 12.32 17.80
C SER A 129 3.98 11.20 18.18
N LEU A 130 3.94 10.07 17.45
CA LEU A 130 3.22 8.88 17.93
C LEU A 130 4.02 8.04 18.94
N GLY A 131 5.32 8.31 19.08
CA GLY A 131 6.24 7.59 19.95
C GLY A 131 7.70 7.85 19.59
N SER A 132 8.62 7.03 20.09
CA SER A 132 10.06 7.05 19.76
C SER A 132 10.42 6.07 18.64
N ALA A 133 11.50 6.33 17.91
CA ALA A 133 11.93 5.44 16.81
C ALA A 133 12.27 4.02 17.31
N ARG A 134 12.63 3.90 18.60
CA ARG A 134 12.84 2.62 19.28
C ARG A 134 11.53 1.85 19.49
N GLU A 135 10.44 2.53 19.86
CA GLU A 135 9.11 1.91 19.98
C GLU A 135 8.60 1.44 18.61
N ASP A 136 8.85 2.24 17.57
CA ASP A 136 8.54 1.85 16.19
C ASP A 136 9.32 0.59 15.78
N LEU A 137 10.62 0.52 16.10
CA LEU A 137 11.45 -0.66 15.83
C LEU A 137 10.97 -1.89 16.60
N HIS A 138 10.62 -1.72 17.88
CA HIS A 138 10.06 -2.80 18.68
C HIS A 138 8.76 -3.33 18.06
N THR A 139 7.85 -2.42 17.68
CA THR A 139 6.59 -2.76 17.00
C THR A 139 6.84 -3.46 15.67
N PHE A 140 7.78 -2.96 14.87
CA PHE A 140 8.16 -3.56 13.59
C PHE A 140 8.65 -5.01 13.76
N LEU A 141 9.55 -5.26 14.71
CA LEU A 141 10.10 -6.59 14.95
C LEU A 141 9.08 -7.57 15.52
N LYS A 142 8.12 -7.07 16.32
CA LYS A 142 7.05 -7.85 16.92
C LYS A 142 5.96 -8.19 15.90
N GLU A 143 5.41 -7.16 15.26
CA GLU A 143 4.23 -7.27 14.40
C GLU A 143 4.56 -7.70 12.98
N LYS A 144 5.82 -7.49 12.54
CA LYS A 144 6.35 -7.84 11.21
C LYS A 144 5.47 -7.29 10.07
N PRO A 145 5.24 -5.96 9.98
CA PRO A 145 4.46 -5.37 8.91
C PRO A 145 5.17 -5.49 7.57
N GLN A 146 4.40 -5.69 6.50
CA GLN A 146 4.94 -5.79 5.14
C GLN A 146 5.00 -4.42 4.45
N ILE A 147 4.24 -3.44 4.93
CA ILE A 147 4.11 -2.13 4.29
C ILE A 147 4.36 -1.05 5.35
N LEU A 148 5.36 -0.22 5.10
CA LEU A 148 5.68 0.94 5.93
C LEU A 148 5.14 2.21 5.28
N ILE A 149 4.49 3.06 6.06
CA ILE A 149 3.90 4.31 5.57
C ILE A 149 4.33 5.42 6.51
N GLY A 150 4.93 6.50 6.01
CA GLY A 150 5.46 7.49 6.94
C GLY A 150 5.98 8.77 6.31
N THR A 151 6.44 9.67 7.18
CA THR A 151 7.14 10.87 6.75
C THR A 151 8.64 10.59 6.56
N PRO A 152 9.31 11.27 5.62
CA PRO A 152 10.73 11.01 5.32
C PRO A 152 11.63 11.06 6.55
N GLY A 153 11.47 12.09 7.41
CA GLY A 153 12.30 12.24 8.61
C GLY A 153 12.14 11.08 9.59
N ARG A 154 10.92 10.65 9.85
CA ARG A 154 10.67 9.56 10.81
C ARG A 154 11.10 8.20 10.25
N LEU A 155 10.86 7.94 8.97
CA LEU A 155 11.35 6.73 8.30
C LEU A 155 12.88 6.67 8.34
N LEU A 156 13.56 7.79 8.12
CA LEU A 156 15.01 7.86 8.23
C LEU A 156 15.50 7.58 9.65
N GLU A 157 14.90 8.16 10.69
CA GLU A 157 15.21 7.87 12.09
C GLU A 157 15.03 6.37 12.43
N PHE A 158 13.92 5.79 11.99
CA PHE A 158 13.58 4.38 12.19
C PHE A 158 14.59 3.45 11.51
N LEU A 159 14.90 3.69 10.23
CA LEU A 159 15.86 2.88 9.46
C LEU A 159 17.29 3.07 9.98
N SER A 160 17.64 4.27 10.44
CA SER A 160 18.95 4.50 11.06
C SER A 160 19.05 3.73 12.36
N SER A 161 17.99 3.71 13.16
CA SER A 161 17.96 2.97 14.43
C SER A 161 18.15 1.47 14.23
N SER A 162 17.58 0.85 13.18
CA SER A 162 17.77 -0.58 12.91
C SER A 162 19.21 -0.94 12.52
N LEU A 163 19.93 -0.04 11.85
CA LEU A 163 21.35 -0.22 11.50
C LEU A 163 22.29 -0.20 12.71
N PHE A 164 21.91 0.48 13.80
CA PHE A 164 22.73 0.55 15.03
C PHE A 164 22.60 -0.68 15.94
N PHE A 165 21.68 -1.60 15.65
CA PHE A 165 21.46 -2.83 16.43
C PHE A 165 21.74 -4.12 15.63
N GLY A 166 22.35 -3.99 14.44
CA GLY A 166 22.83 -5.11 13.63
C GLY A 166 24.25 -5.56 13.98
#